data_AF-A0A6L5Z3L1-F1
#
_entry.id   AF-A0A6L5Z3L1-F1
#
_cell.length_a   1.000
_cell.length_b   1.000
_cell.length_c   1.000
_cell.angle_alpha   90.00
_cell.angle_beta   90.00
_cell.angle_gamma   90.00
#
_symmetry.space_group_name_H-M   'P 1'
#
loop_
_entity.id
_entity.type
_entity.pdbx_description
1 polymer ?
#
loop_
_entity_poly.entity_id
_entity_poly.type
_entity_poly.pdbx_seq_one_letter_code
_entity_poly.pdbx_strand_id
1 'polypeptide(L)'
;MKRNFPGVLLATFACALVLSGPVAATPAKEAPWLPEAAAYRLTLFLGNLSPLPGDGIRTAWTEPYRGSEFPVGAMAWLDRESDVDPARLLAAIEGEDRQAVFAEATRLIALRIVEELDRAVAADDPARAQQAVRTARELYRAFADGIAAAEPDAARRIGLAWLELNSSTGSAGVLGAGSTSVDRDAMEAARAVIDDYLAENYLLDSFAPRQMLSALPETAVLGGRAIDVPPSLPPGSDIFDQDPLPRLVLNFEEQGIDETDLPLVAYGDMLFDSAQIFGNPARDVGLACSTCHNRSDVNQRLFIPGASHQPGAIDVDGAFFNPIFNDRRDDPLDIPSLRGLRFTGPYGRDGRFASLRDFTRNVIVNEFGGAEPTPFMLDALVAYMLEFDFLPNSMLAPDGGLTEAAPEAAQRGEAIFNRPFAGLGERSCATCHVPDANFLDRQAHDIGSVAQAYEGARAGALDTPTLLGTAYTAPYFHDGSLPTLAAVVDWFDETKSLGLTEADRSDLTAYLEAVGAADEPYEAFDAENTAFRLAFSELTTFASTIDTLLPRKDAEHILLLTDTVAADLSADASTMSNLPARPEVYALAERLAEVGAAVRDSDWAAAGESWSAFKSEADAIAERAF
;
A
#
# COMPACT_ATOMS: atom_id res chain seq x y z
N MET A 1 28.80 -31.28 54.03
CA MET A 1 27.39 -31.69 54.19
C MET A 1 26.52 -30.53 53.70
N LYS A 2 25.84 -30.75 52.57
CA LYS A 2 24.84 -29.96 51.80
C LYS A 2 24.70 -28.44 52.06
N ARG A 3 25.03 -27.65 51.03
CA ARG A 3 24.67 -26.23 50.83
C ARG A 3 23.41 -26.15 49.97
N ASN A 4 22.49 -25.26 50.35
CA ASN A 4 21.29 -24.87 49.59
C ASN A 4 21.65 -23.83 48.52
N PHE A 5 21.09 -23.98 47.31
CA PHE A 5 20.85 -22.90 46.34
C PHE A 5 19.47 -23.13 45.69
N PRO A 6 18.71 -22.05 45.40
CA PRO A 6 17.28 -22.13 45.09
C PRO A 6 16.99 -22.21 43.58
N GLY A 7 15.75 -22.58 43.27
CA GLY A 7 15.27 -22.87 41.92
C GLY A 7 15.31 -21.69 40.96
N VAL A 8 15.66 -22.02 39.72
CA VAL A 8 15.47 -21.20 38.53
C VAL A 8 14.33 -21.86 37.76
N LEU A 9 13.15 -21.24 37.76
CA LEU A 9 12.09 -21.52 36.80
C LEU A 9 12.49 -20.82 35.49
N LEU A 10 12.80 -21.60 34.46
CA LEU A 10 12.80 -21.10 33.08
C LEU A 10 11.33 -20.90 32.66
N ALA A 11 10.90 -19.65 32.55
CA ALA A 11 9.70 -19.28 31.82
C ALA A 11 10.11 -19.04 30.36
N THR A 12 9.87 -20.01 29.48
CA THR A 12 9.95 -19.83 28.03
C THR A 12 8.69 -19.13 27.57
N PHE A 13 8.85 -17.92 27.04
CA PHE A 13 7.82 -17.14 26.36
C PHE A 13 7.25 -17.92 25.17
N ALA A 14 5.96 -18.24 25.24
CA ALA A 14 5.15 -18.61 24.08
C ALA A 14 4.25 -17.39 23.77
N CYS A 15 4.71 -16.50 22.90
CA CYS A 15 3.87 -15.49 22.27
C CYS A 15 3.63 -15.93 20.83
N ALA A 16 2.58 -16.73 20.64
CA ALA A 16 1.86 -16.79 19.38
C ALA A 16 0.52 -16.08 19.61
N LEU A 17 0.58 -14.74 19.62
CA LEU A 17 -0.61 -13.90 19.61
C LEU A 17 -1.13 -13.90 18.17
N VAL A 18 -2.22 -14.64 17.94
CA VAL A 18 -3.14 -14.35 16.85
C VAL A 18 -3.86 -13.07 17.26
N LEU A 19 -3.29 -11.92 16.92
CA LEU A 19 -3.99 -10.64 16.95
C LEU A 19 -4.74 -10.50 15.63
N SER A 20 -6.01 -10.85 15.66
CA SER A 20 -6.99 -10.38 14.70
C SER A 20 -7.56 -9.06 15.24
N GLY A 21 -7.05 -7.94 14.75
CA GLY A 21 -7.41 -6.55 15.08
C GLY A 21 -6.42 -5.54 14.48
N PRO A 22 -6.83 -4.27 14.29
CA PRO A 22 -6.92 -3.58 13.00
C PRO A 22 -5.56 -3.24 12.36
N VAL A 23 -5.56 -3.31 11.02
CA VAL A 23 -4.96 -2.37 10.07
C VAL A 23 -3.76 -1.55 10.56
N ALA A 24 -2.57 -1.89 10.09
CA ALA A 24 -1.35 -1.09 10.25
C ALA A 24 -1.28 0.02 9.17
N ALA A 25 -0.85 1.24 9.51
CA ALA A 25 -0.50 2.26 8.50
C ALA A 25 0.74 1.90 7.68
N THR A 26 1.69 1.15 8.26
CA THR A 26 2.79 0.53 7.50
C THR A 26 2.58 -0.99 7.47
N PRO A 27 2.30 -1.62 6.32
CA PRO A 27 2.16 -3.07 6.28
C PRO A 27 3.44 -3.78 6.77
N ALA A 28 3.32 -4.97 7.32
CA ALA A 28 4.50 -5.80 7.51
C ALA A 28 4.93 -6.34 6.14
N LYS A 29 6.22 -6.25 5.78
CA LYS A 29 6.73 -6.89 4.57
C LYS A 29 6.47 -8.40 4.66
N GLU A 30 5.58 -8.91 3.81
CA GLU A 30 5.26 -10.33 3.79
C GLU A 30 6.48 -11.17 3.41
N ALA A 31 6.53 -12.41 3.91
CA ALA A 31 7.49 -13.39 3.43
C ALA A 31 7.29 -13.62 1.92
N PRO A 32 8.35 -13.84 1.13
CA PRO A 32 8.22 -14.11 -0.31
C PRO A 32 7.24 -15.26 -0.58
N TRP A 33 6.43 -15.11 -1.64
CA TRP A 33 5.51 -16.15 -2.08
C TRP A 33 6.23 -17.12 -3.02
N LEU A 34 6.01 -18.43 -2.86
CA LEU A 34 6.40 -19.40 -3.89
C LEU A 34 5.70 -19.05 -5.21
N PRO A 35 6.35 -19.20 -6.38
CA PRO A 35 5.78 -18.76 -7.66
C PRO A 35 4.36 -19.26 -7.93
N GLU A 36 4.08 -20.54 -7.68
CA GLU A 36 2.77 -21.14 -7.90
C GLU A 36 1.71 -20.64 -6.91
N ALA A 37 2.07 -20.46 -5.64
CA ALA A 37 1.17 -19.88 -4.65
C ALA A 37 0.86 -18.41 -4.96
N ALA A 38 1.86 -17.66 -5.43
CA ALA A 38 1.71 -16.27 -5.85
C ALA A 38 0.73 -16.16 -7.03
N ALA A 39 0.94 -16.98 -8.06
CA ALA A 39 0.10 -17.03 -9.25
C ALA A 39 -1.36 -17.38 -8.92
N TYR A 40 -1.58 -18.31 -8.00
CA TYR A 40 -2.91 -18.64 -7.51
C TYR A 40 -3.59 -17.45 -6.82
N ARG A 41 -2.91 -16.77 -5.88
CA ARG A 41 -3.48 -15.60 -5.19
C ARG A 41 -3.76 -14.44 -6.15
N LEU A 42 -2.84 -14.18 -7.09
CA LEU A 42 -3.05 -13.22 -8.17
C LEU A 42 -4.27 -13.60 -9.03
N THR A 43 -4.44 -14.87 -9.36
CA THR A 43 -5.60 -15.35 -10.12
C THR A 43 -6.92 -15.09 -9.39
N LEU A 44 -6.97 -15.36 -8.08
CA LEU A 44 -8.16 -15.05 -7.28
C LEU A 44 -8.48 -13.55 -7.29
N PHE A 45 -7.45 -12.71 -7.15
CA PHE A 45 -7.60 -11.26 -7.14
C PHE A 45 -8.04 -10.72 -8.50
N LEU A 46 -7.27 -10.98 -9.56
CA LEU A 46 -7.52 -10.47 -10.91
C LEU A 46 -8.86 -10.98 -11.47
N GLY A 47 -9.23 -12.23 -11.16
CA GLY A 47 -10.52 -12.79 -11.58
C GLY A 47 -11.75 -12.14 -10.91
N ASN A 48 -11.54 -11.34 -9.86
CA ASN A 48 -12.58 -10.58 -9.17
C ASN A 48 -12.69 -9.12 -9.65
N LEU A 49 -11.74 -8.65 -10.45
CA LEU A 49 -11.81 -7.31 -11.04
C LEU A 49 -12.83 -7.28 -12.19
N SER A 50 -13.36 -6.09 -12.46
CA SER A 50 -14.34 -5.85 -13.52
C SER A 50 -14.04 -4.49 -14.16
N PRO A 51 -13.58 -4.44 -15.42
CA PRO A 51 -13.35 -5.56 -16.32
C PRO A 51 -12.23 -6.49 -15.84
N LEU A 52 -12.21 -7.72 -16.37
CA LEU A 52 -11.10 -8.64 -16.09
C LEU A 52 -9.84 -8.12 -16.83
N PRO A 53 -8.71 -7.92 -16.16
CA PRO A 53 -7.50 -7.39 -16.79
C PRO A 53 -7.00 -8.35 -17.86
N GLY A 54 -6.97 -7.93 -19.12
CA GLY A 54 -6.80 -8.75 -20.34
C GLY A 54 -6.01 -10.06 -20.18
N ASP A 55 -4.72 -10.04 -20.49
CA ASP A 55 -3.84 -11.22 -20.34
C ASP A 55 -3.32 -11.42 -18.90
N GLY A 56 -3.83 -10.67 -17.92
CA GLY A 56 -3.28 -10.59 -16.56
C GLY A 56 -3.24 -11.94 -15.85
N ILE A 57 -4.28 -12.77 -16.00
CA ILE A 57 -4.29 -14.14 -15.44
C ILE A 57 -3.19 -15.00 -16.08
N ARG A 58 -3.01 -14.92 -17.41
CA ARG A 58 -1.96 -15.69 -18.10
C ARG A 58 -0.58 -15.27 -17.60
N THR A 59 -0.33 -13.96 -17.56
CA THR A 59 0.92 -13.37 -17.08
C THR A 59 1.23 -13.79 -15.64
N ALA A 60 0.22 -13.82 -14.76
CA ALA A 60 0.39 -14.26 -13.37
C ALA A 60 0.97 -15.68 -13.23
N TRP A 61 0.73 -16.56 -14.22
CA TRP A 61 1.27 -17.93 -14.22
C TRP A 61 2.58 -18.07 -15.00
N THR A 62 2.80 -17.26 -16.04
CA THR A 62 3.96 -17.41 -16.94
C THR A 62 5.15 -16.57 -16.55
N GLU A 63 4.94 -15.43 -15.89
CA GLU A 63 5.99 -14.48 -15.51
C GLU A 63 6.19 -14.44 -13.99
N PRO A 64 7.40 -14.09 -13.50
CA PRO A 64 7.58 -13.77 -12.09
C PRO A 64 6.69 -12.60 -11.70
N TYR A 65 6.00 -12.72 -10.57
CA TYR A 65 5.26 -11.58 -10.02
C TYR A 65 6.22 -10.44 -9.64
N ARG A 66 5.71 -9.21 -9.59
CA ARG A 66 6.53 -8.02 -9.26
C ARG A 66 7.20 -8.18 -7.89
N GLY A 67 8.49 -7.88 -7.82
CA GLY A 67 9.25 -8.01 -6.56
C GLY A 67 9.50 -9.46 -6.12
N SER A 68 9.27 -10.45 -7.00
CA SER A 68 9.60 -11.85 -6.71
C SER A 68 11.10 -12.04 -6.50
N GLU A 69 11.47 -12.85 -5.51
CA GLU A 69 12.83 -13.34 -5.32
C GLU A 69 13.17 -14.50 -6.29
N PHE A 70 12.17 -15.01 -7.01
CA PHE A 70 12.30 -16.11 -7.95
C PHE A 70 12.47 -15.57 -9.38
N PRO A 71 13.45 -16.06 -10.16
CA PRO A 71 13.75 -15.50 -11.48
C PRO A 71 12.82 -16.01 -12.60
N VAL A 72 11.89 -16.93 -12.29
CA VAL A 72 11.00 -17.57 -13.27
C VAL A 72 9.55 -17.57 -12.76
N GLY A 73 8.59 -17.56 -13.68
CA GLY A 73 7.16 -17.66 -13.36
C GLY A 73 6.74 -19.05 -12.88
N ALA A 74 5.49 -19.15 -12.41
CA ALA A 74 4.94 -20.36 -11.80
C ALA A 74 5.03 -21.60 -12.70
N MET A 75 4.74 -21.48 -13.99
CA MET A 75 4.77 -22.64 -14.91
C MET A 75 6.18 -23.22 -15.05
N ALA A 76 7.18 -22.37 -15.29
CA ALA A 76 8.58 -22.81 -15.39
C ALA A 76 9.14 -23.29 -14.04
N TRP A 77 8.61 -22.78 -12.94
CA TRP A 77 8.94 -23.27 -11.60
C TRP A 77 8.37 -24.66 -11.35
N LEU A 78 7.09 -24.89 -11.68
CA LEU A 78 6.43 -26.18 -11.55
C LEU A 78 7.14 -27.25 -12.39
N ASP A 79 7.48 -26.97 -13.64
CA ASP A 79 8.22 -27.91 -14.52
C ASP A 79 9.55 -28.40 -13.92
N ARG A 80 10.15 -27.61 -13.01
CA ARG A 80 11.41 -27.94 -12.36
C ARG A 80 11.25 -28.64 -11.01
N GLU A 81 10.27 -28.21 -10.22
CA GLU A 81 10.16 -28.57 -8.80
C GLU A 81 8.99 -29.51 -8.49
N SER A 82 8.21 -29.91 -9.51
CA SER A 82 6.93 -30.63 -9.40
C SER A 82 6.75 -31.77 -10.39
N ASP A 83 6.11 -32.85 -9.95
CA ASP A 83 5.54 -33.88 -10.84
C ASP A 83 4.05 -33.62 -11.17
N VAL A 84 3.40 -32.65 -10.53
CA VAL A 84 2.01 -32.24 -10.82
C VAL A 84 1.90 -31.61 -12.21
N ASP A 85 1.03 -32.16 -13.05
CA ASP A 85 0.78 -31.71 -14.43
C ASP A 85 -0.12 -30.45 -14.50
N PRO A 86 0.38 -29.31 -15.02
CA PRO A 86 -0.39 -28.08 -15.15
C PRO A 86 -1.27 -27.99 -16.41
N ALA A 87 -1.30 -29.01 -17.28
CA ALA A 87 -1.96 -28.94 -18.60
C ALA A 87 -3.44 -28.54 -18.55
N ARG A 88 -4.19 -29.00 -17.54
CA ARG A 88 -5.61 -28.64 -17.37
C ARG A 88 -5.80 -27.16 -17.04
N LEU A 89 -4.91 -26.61 -16.20
CA LEU A 89 -4.91 -25.19 -15.87
C LEU A 89 -4.56 -24.35 -17.09
N LEU A 90 -3.54 -24.74 -17.85
CA LEU A 90 -3.15 -24.06 -19.09
C LEU A 90 -4.32 -24.01 -20.09
N ALA A 91 -5.01 -25.13 -20.30
CA ALA A 91 -6.18 -25.17 -21.17
C ALA A 91 -7.33 -24.27 -20.67
N ALA A 92 -7.52 -24.17 -19.34
CA ALA A 92 -8.53 -23.28 -18.76
C ALA A 92 -8.16 -21.79 -18.97
N ILE A 93 -6.87 -21.44 -18.82
CA ILE A 93 -6.37 -20.08 -19.06
C ILE A 93 -6.52 -19.71 -20.54
N GLU A 94 -6.15 -20.60 -21.46
CA GLU A 94 -6.31 -20.40 -22.91
C GLU A 94 -7.79 -20.29 -23.33
N GLY A 95 -8.67 -21.00 -22.62
CA GLY A 95 -10.12 -20.94 -22.84
C GLY A 95 -10.82 -19.74 -22.21
N GLU A 96 -10.10 -18.89 -21.45
CA GLU A 96 -10.65 -17.74 -20.70
C GLU A 96 -11.84 -18.11 -19.79
N ASP A 97 -11.91 -19.37 -19.34
CA ASP A 97 -12.97 -19.84 -18.45
C ASP A 97 -12.57 -19.58 -17.00
N ARG A 98 -13.05 -18.46 -16.46
CA ARG A 98 -12.78 -18.01 -15.09
C ARG A 98 -13.06 -19.08 -14.03
N GLN A 99 -14.15 -19.85 -14.16
CA GLN A 99 -14.51 -20.88 -13.19
C GLN A 99 -13.58 -22.09 -13.31
N ALA A 100 -13.24 -22.49 -14.55
CA ALA A 100 -12.30 -23.58 -14.79
C ALA A 100 -10.89 -23.22 -14.30
N VAL A 101 -10.43 -21.99 -14.54
CA VAL A 101 -9.14 -21.48 -14.05
C VAL A 101 -9.10 -21.57 -12.53
N PHE A 102 -10.14 -21.07 -11.84
CA PHE A 102 -10.25 -21.20 -10.38
C PHE A 102 -10.16 -22.67 -9.92
N ALA A 103 -10.94 -23.56 -10.52
CA ALA A 103 -11.00 -24.96 -10.11
C ALA A 103 -9.66 -25.68 -10.31
N GLU A 104 -9.03 -25.51 -11.48
CA GLU A 104 -7.77 -26.18 -11.81
C GLU A 104 -6.60 -25.58 -11.03
N ALA A 105 -6.56 -24.26 -10.83
CA ALA A 105 -5.53 -23.61 -10.02
C ALA A 105 -5.60 -24.01 -8.54
N THR A 106 -6.82 -24.06 -7.98
CA THR A 106 -7.07 -24.51 -6.60
C THR A 106 -6.58 -25.94 -6.41
N ARG A 107 -6.95 -26.84 -7.33
CA ARG A 107 -6.54 -28.24 -7.30
C ARG A 107 -5.03 -28.39 -7.42
N LEU A 108 -4.39 -27.61 -8.30
CA LEU A 108 -2.94 -27.65 -8.49
C LEU A 108 -2.21 -27.32 -7.19
N ILE A 109 -2.58 -26.23 -6.50
CA ILE A 109 -1.93 -25.87 -5.23
C ILE A 109 -2.16 -26.94 -4.17
N ALA A 110 -3.37 -27.48 -4.06
CA ALA A 110 -3.65 -28.57 -3.12
C ALA A 110 -2.82 -29.82 -3.41
N LEU A 111 -2.67 -30.21 -4.69
CA LEU A 111 -1.83 -31.34 -5.11
C LEU A 111 -0.35 -31.09 -4.77
N ARG A 112 0.14 -29.88 -4.97
CA ARG A 112 1.52 -29.49 -4.61
C ARG A 112 1.77 -29.59 -3.11
N ILE A 113 0.79 -29.20 -2.28
CA ILE A 113 0.89 -29.38 -0.83
C ILE A 113 1.01 -30.87 -0.48
N VAL A 114 0.15 -31.72 -1.06
CA VAL A 114 0.17 -33.17 -0.81
C VAL A 114 1.48 -33.80 -1.27
N GLU A 115 1.99 -33.42 -2.44
CA GLU A 115 3.29 -33.89 -2.95
C GLU A 115 4.44 -33.57 -2.00
N GLU A 116 4.49 -32.36 -1.44
CA GLU A 116 5.51 -31.97 -0.46
C GLU A 116 5.33 -32.67 0.89
N LEU A 117 4.08 -32.93 1.31
CA LEU A 117 3.80 -33.77 2.48
C LEU A 117 4.30 -35.21 2.29
N ASP A 118 4.13 -35.78 1.10
CA ASP A 118 4.65 -37.10 0.74
C ASP A 118 6.18 -37.13 0.74
N ARG A 119 6.81 -36.11 0.14
CA ARG A 119 8.28 -35.93 0.18
C ARG A 119 8.80 -35.80 1.61
N ALA A 120 8.07 -35.10 2.49
CA ALA A 120 8.43 -34.96 3.89
C ALA A 120 8.43 -36.30 4.64
N VAL A 121 7.36 -37.09 4.51
CA VAL A 121 7.24 -38.39 5.20
C VAL A 121 8.19 -39.43 4.62
N ALA A 122 8.41 -39.42 3.29
CA ALA A 122 9.31 -40.35 2.61
C ALA A 122 10.80 -40.00 2.78
N ALA A 123 11.15 -38.82 3.32
CA ALA A 123 12.54 -38.40 3.45
C ALA A 123 13.35 -39.32 4.38
N ASP A 124 14.59 -39.59 3.95
CA ASP A 124 15.57 -40.39 4.68
C ASP A 124 16.44 -39.56 5.64
N ASP A 125 16.38 -38.23 5.54
CA ASP A 125 17.18 -37.29 6.34
C ASP A 125 16.33 -36.11 6.85
N PRO A 126 16.51 -35.67 8.11
CA PRO A 126 15.75 -34.58 8.71
C PRO A 126 15.79 -33.26 7.93
N ALA A 127 16.90 -32.89 7.30
CA ALA A 127 16.99 -31.61 6.60
C ALA A 127 16.09 -31.57 5.36
N ARG A 128 15.99 -32.70 4.64
CA ARG A 128 15.07 -32.84 3.50
C ARG A 128 13.62 -32.86 3.96
N ALA A 129 13.31 -33.58 5.04
CA ALA A 129 11.97 -33.60 5.63
C ALA A 129 11.53 -32.18 6.02
N GLN A 130 12.39 -31.44 6.74
CA GLN A 130 12.12 -30.07 7.15
C GLN A 130 11.95 -29.12 5.96
N GLN A 131 12.74 -29.27 4.89
CA GLN A 131 12.58 -28.45 3.70
C GLN A 131 11.23 -28.70 3.02
N ALA A 132 10.83 -29.96 2.86
CA ALA A 132 9.55 -30.31 2.26
C ALA A 132 8.36 -29.80 3.12
N VAL A 133 8.44 -29.94 4.45
CA VAL A 133 7.43 -29.37 5.37
C VAL A 133 7.35 -27.84 5.24
N ARG A 134 8.49 -27.14 5.13
CA ARG A 134 8.50 -25.69 4.89
C ARG A 134 7.82 -25.34 3.57
N THR A 135 8.19 -26.00 2.47
CA THR A 135 7.57 -25.76 1.15
C THR A 135 6.06 -26.02 1.19
N ALA A 136 5.62 -27.14 1.77
CA ALA A 136 4.20 -27.48 1.91
C ALA A 136 3.43 -26.41 2.70
N ARG A 137 4.03 -25.89 3.77
CA ARG A 137 3.44 -24.83 4.61
C ARG A 137 3.35 -23.49 3.88
N GLU A 138 4.36 -23.14 3.08
CA GLU A 138 4.34 -21.92 2.27
C GLU A 138 3.27 -22.00 1.16
N LEU A 139 3.07 -23.17 0.55
CA LEU A 139 1.96 -23.39 -0.39
C LEU A 139 0.60 -23.31 0.32
N TYR A 140 0.46 -23.91 1.50
CA TYR A 140 -0.76 -23.84 2.32
C TYR A 140 -1.15 -22.41 2.70
N ARG A 141 -0.17 -21.50 2.81
CA ARG A 141 -0.42 -20.06 3.07
C ARG A 141 -1.43 -19.46 2.09
N ALA A 142 -1.50 -19.98 0.86
CA ALA A 142 -2.44 -19.55 -0.16
C ALA A 142 -3.93 -19.78 0.22
N PHE A 143 -4.21 -20.71 1.13
CA PHE A 143 -5.56 -21.06 1.61
C PHE A 143 -5.86 -20.61 3.04
N ALA A 144 -4.82 -20.26 3.81
CA ALA A 144 -4.89 -20.16 5.26
C ALA A 144 -5.92 -19.12 5.75
N ASP A 145 -6.03 -17.98 5.08
CA ASP A 145 -6.97 -16.89 5.38
C ASP A 145 -8.44 -17.34 5.18
N GLY A 146 -8.72 -17.98 4.04
CA GLY A 146 -10.04 -18.53 3.73
C GLY A 146 -10.47 -19.60 4.72
N ILE A 147 -9.56 -20.50 5.11
CA ILE A 147 -9.83 -21.55 6.10
C ILE A 147 -10.07 -20.93 7.48
N ALA A 148 -9.24 -19.98 7.90
CA ALA A 148 -9.37 -19.33 9.20
C ALA A 148 -10.69 -18.55 9.33
N ALA A 149 -11.11 -17.85 8.27
CA ALA A 149 -12.37 -17.11 8.24
C ALA A 149 -13.60 -18.03 8.21
N ALA A 150 -13.53 -19.13 7.44
CA ALA A 150 -14.65 -20.06 7.28
C ALA A 150 -14.83 -20.98 8.50
N GLU A 151 -13.73 -21.57 8.99
CA GLU A 151 -13.71 -22.68 9.93
C GLU A 151 -12.55 -22.54 10.95
N PRO A 152 -12.65 -21.63 11.94
CA PRO A 152 -11.57 -21.37 12.91
C PRO A 152 -11.09 -22.62 13.66
N ASP A 153 -12.01 -23.55 13.95
CA ASP A 153 -11.69 -24.80 14.63
C ASP A 153 -10.86 -25.74 13.74
N ALA A 154 -11.14 -25.79 12.44
CA ALA A 154 -10.35 -26.55 11.48
C ALA A 154 -8.97 -25.91 11.31
N ALA A 155 -8.90 -24.59 11.17
CA ALA A 155 -7.64 -23.85 11.11
C ALA A 155 -6.73 -24.14 12.32
N ARG A 156 -7.29 -24.18 13.54
CA ARG A 156 -6.52 -24.55 14.75
C ARG A 156 -6.03 -26.00 14.71
N ARG A 157 -6.86 -26.95 14.28
CA ARG A 157 -6.46 -28.37 14.15
C ARG A 157 -5.34 -28.55 13.13
N ILE A 158 -5.46 -27.92 11.96
CA ILE A 158 -4.44 -27.93 10.91
C ILE A 158 -3.15 -27.27 11.40
N GLY A 159 -3.25 -26.14 12.11
CA GLY A 159 -2.10 -25.47 12.72
C GLY A 159 -1.34 -26.36 13.72
N LEU A 160 -2.07 -27.14 14.54
CA LEU A 160 -1.47 -28.14 15.44
C LEU A 160 -0.81 -29.28 14.65
N ALA A 161 -1.42 -29.74 13.56
CA ALA A 161 -0.82 -30.75 12.68
C ALA A 161 0.47 -30.24 12.04
N TRP A 162 0.53 -29.00 11.56
CA TRP A 162 1.77 -28.39 11.07
C TRP A 162 2.86 -28.31 12.14
N LEU A 163 2.48 -27.97 13.38
CA LEU A 163 3.43 -27.92 14.49
C LEU A 163 4.01 -29.31 14.79
N GLU A 164 3.15 -30.32 14.89
CA GLU A 164 3.52 -31.71 15.13
C GLU A 164 4.41 -32.24 14.02
N LEU A 165 4.02 -32.04 12.75
CA LEU A 165 4.78 -32.46 11.59
C LEU A 165 6.19 -31.86 11.60
N ASN A 166 6.30 -30.56 11.89
CA ASN A 166 7.59 -29.87 11.97
C ASN A 166 8.47 -30.40 13.12
N SER A 167 7.89 -30.63 14.31
CA SER A 167 8.66 -31.17 15.46
C SER A 167 9.10 -32.62 15.27
N SER A 168 8.37 -33.39 14.46
CA SER A 168 8.59 -34.83 14.27
C SER A 168 9.54 -35.17 13.12
N THR A 169 10.00 -34.18 12.34
CA THR A 169 11.03 -34.35 11.30
C THR A 169 12.42 -34.74 11.83
N GLY A 170 12.65 -34.63 13.14
CA GLY A 170 13.96 -34.84 13.76
C GLY A 170 14.95 -33.69 13.53
N SER A 171 16.17 -33.82 14.07
CA SER A 171 17.26 -32.85 13.93
C SER A 171 18.61 -33.53 14.11
N ALA A 172 19.60 -33.15 13.31
CA ALA A 172 20.98 -33.61 13.47
C ALA A 172 21.70 -32.97 14.69
N GLY A 173 21.16 -31.88 15.23
CA GLY A 173 21.80 -31.08 16.28
C GLY A 173 23.06 -30.33 15.79
N VAL A 174 23.66 -29.52 16.66
CA VAL A 174 24.94 -28.84 16.36
C VAL A 174 26.08 -29.76 16.80
N LEU A 175 26.85 -30.30 15.85
CA LEU A 175 27.91 -31.28 16.11
C LEU A 175 27.40 -32.52 16.90
N GLY A 176 26.14 -32.92 16.66
CA GLY A 176 25.49 -34.04 17.34
C GLY A 176 24.93 -33.73 18.74
N ALA A 177 25.14 -32.52 19.27
CA ALA A 177 24.47 -32.08 20.49
C ALA A 177 23.05 -31.60 20.18
N GLY A 178 22.06 -32.16 20.89
CA GLY A 178 20.64 -31.84 20.70
C GLY A 178 19.98 -32.54 19.51
N SER A 179 20.54 -33.65 19.02
CA SER A 179 19.92 -34.44 17.96
C SER A 179 18.59 -35.04 18.41
N THR A 180 17.55 -34.95 17.58
CA THR A 180 16.25 -35.59 17.79
C THR A 180 16.00 -36.59 16.66
N SER A 181 15.46 -37.75 17.02
CA SER A 181 15.07 -38.76 16.03
C SER A 181 13.79 -38.37 15.33
N VAL A 182 13.65 -38.79 14.07
CA VAL A 182 12.40 -38.67 13.31
C VAL A 182 11.33 -39.55 13.96
N ASP A 183 10.12 -39.01 14.13
CA ASP A 183 8.94 -39.75 14.57
C ASP A 183 7.97 -39.90 13.38
N ARG A 184 8.09 -41.02 12.66
CA ARG A 184 7.33 -41.24 11.41
C ARG A 184 5.84 -41.44 11.67
N ASP A 185 5.46 -42.09 12.76
CA ASP A 185 4.05 -42.32 13.10
C ASP A 185 3.35 -40.98 13.39
N ALA A 186 4.02 -40.08 14.12
CA ALA A 186 3.53 -38.73 14.37
C ALA A 186 3.45 -37.90 13.09
N MET A 187 4.46 -38.00 12.21
CA MET A 187 4.43 -37.32 10.90
C MET A 187 3.28 -37.81 10.02
N GLU A 188 3.04 -39.12 9.93
CA GLU A 188 1.95 -39.71 9.16
C GLU A 188 0.57 -39.28 9.71
N ALA A 189 0.40 -39.30 11.03
CA ALA A 189 -0.83 -38.84 11.67
C ALA A 189 -1.09 -37.34 11.42
N ALA A 190 -0.06 -36.50 11.53
CA ALA A 190 -0.15 -35.07 11.26
C ALA A 190 -0.43 -34.79 9.78
N ARG A 191 0.26 -35.48 8.86
CA ARG A 191 0.00 -35.43 7.42
C ARG A 191 -1.46 -35.76 7.12
N ALA A 192 -2.00 -36.84 7.69
CA ALA A 192 -3.38 -37.26 7.43
C ALA A 192 -4.41 -36.18 7.76
N VAL A 193 -4.23 -35.45 8.88
CA VAL A 193 -5.12 -34.33 9.25
C VAL A 193 -5.16 -33.24 8.17
N ILE A 194 -4.02 -32.94 7.55
CA ILE A 194 -3.90 -31.89 6.52
C ILE A 194 -4.47 -32.43 5.19
N ASP A 195 -4.03 -33.63 4.80
CA ASP A 195 -4.43 -34.31 3.55
C ASP A 195 -5.94 -34.54 3.48
N ASP A 196 -6.55 -35.06 4.54
CA ASP A 196 -8.00 -35.28 4.62
C ASP A 196 -8.78 -33.97 4.42
N TYR A 197 -8.30 -32.87 5.00
CA TYR A 197 -8.94 -31.56 4.85
C TYR A 197 -8.83 -31.03 3.41
N LEU A 198 -7.66 -31.17 2.79
CA LEU A 198 -7.44 -30.80 1.39
C LEU A 198 -8.29 -31.65 0.44
N ALA A 199 -8.40 -32.95 0.71
CA ALA A 199 -9.20 -33.88 -0.07
C ALA A 199 -10.68 -33.49 -0.07
N GLU A 200 -11.22 -33.13 1.09
CA GLU A 200 -12.62 -32.74 1.25
C GLU A 200 -12.94 -31.36 0.61
N ASN A 201 -11.98 -30.43 0.58
CA ASN A 201 -12.26 -29.03 0.29
C ASN A 201 -11.63 -28.47 -1.00
N TYR A 202 -10.52 -29.05 -1.47
CA TYR A 202 -9.69 -28.45 -2.52
C TYR A 202 -9.24 -29.44 -3.60
N LEU A 203 -9.38 -30.76 -3.39
CA LEU A 203 -9.07 -31.81 -4.38
C LEU A 203 -10.34 -32.45 -4.96
N LEU A 204 -11.37 -31.63 -5.21
CA LEU A 204 -12.65 -32.09 -5.73
C LEU A 204 -12.64 -32.17 -7.26
N ASP A 205 -13.46 -33.05 -7.84
CA ASP A 205 -13.65 -33.12 -9.29
C ASP A 205 -14.34 -31.88 -9.86
N SER A 206 -15.23 -31.26 -9.06
CA SER A 206 -15.99 -30.07 -9.43
C SER A 206 -16.22 -29.17 -8.22
N PHE A 207 -16.14 -27.85 -8.44
CA PHE A 207 -16.47 -26.83 -7.46
C PHE A 207 -17.80 -26.16 -7.81
N ALA A 208 -18.52 -25.66 -6.80
CA ALA A 208 -19.69 -24.82 -6.99
C ALA A 208 -19.33 -23.57 -7.80
N PRO A 209 -20.22 -23.09 -8.69
CA PRO A 209 -20.00 -21.85 -9.43
C PRO A 209 -19.84 -20.66 -8.48
N ARG A 210 -18.76 -19.90 -8.64
CA ARG A 210 -18.45 -18.73 -7.78
C ARG A 210 -18.62 -17.42 -8.55
N GLN A 211 -19.31 -16.46 -7.95
CA GLN A 211 -19.35 -15.09 -8.47
C GLN A 211 -18.04 -14.36 -8.17
N MET A 212 -17.53 -14.52 -6.94
CA MET A 212 -16.23 -14.04 -6.48
C MET A 212 -15.34 -15.24 -6.21
N LEU A 213 -14.16 -15.26 -6.83
CA LEU A 213 -13.11 -16.23 -6.59
C LEU A 213 -12.52 -15.99 -5.20
N SER A 214 -12.32 -17.05 -4.43
CA SER A 214 -11.76 -16.96 -3.09
C SER A 214 -11.09 -18.27 -2.70
N ALA A 215 -10.24 -18.23 -1.69
CA ALA A 215 -9.62 -19.40 -1.11
C ALA A 215 -10.52 -20.18 -0.12
N LEU A 216 -11.82 -19.85 -0.07
CA LEU A 216 -12.77 -20.49 0.85
C LEU A 216 -12.86 -22.01 0.59
N PRO A 217 -12.89 -22.82 1.66
CA PRO A 217 -13.10 -24.26 1.56
C PRO A 217 -14.46 -24.56 0.95
N GLU A 218 -14.55 -25.59 0.10
CA GLU A 218 -15.76 -25.88 -0.66
C GLU A 218 -16.94 -26.26 0.25
N THR A 219 -16.71 -26.97 1.36
CA THR A 219 -17.77 -27.27 2.34
C THR A 219 -18.45 -26.00 2.86
N ALA A 220 -17.68 -24.94 3.06
CA ALA A 220 -18.17 -23.67 3.56
C ALA A 220 -18.97 -22.91 2.48
N VAL A 221 -18.54 -22.97 1.23
CA VAL A 221 -19.28 -22.41 0.07
C VAL A 221 -20.62 -23.12 -0.10
N LEU A 222 -20.63 -24.45 -0.06
CA LEU A 222 -21.85 -25.27 -0.17
C LEU A 222 -22.80 -25.06 1.02
N GLY A 223 -22.28 -24.66 2.18
CA GLY A 223 -23.06 -24.28 3.35
C GLY A 223 -23.92 -23.02 3.16
N GLY A 224 -23.64 -22.20 2.13
CA GLY A 224 -24.44 -21.04 1.75
C GLY A 224 -24.42 -19.88 2.76
N ARG A 225 -23.55 -19.93 3.78
CA ARG A 225 -23.35 -18.86 4.75
C ARG A 225 -22.46 -17.79 4.14
N ALA A 226 -22.83 -16.52 4.30
CA ALA A 226 -21.92 -15.41 3.99
C ALA A 226 -20.71 -15.47 4.94
N ILE A 227 -19.52 -15.55 4.36
CA ILE A 227 -18.24 -15.59 5.09
C ILE A 227 -17.48 -14.35 4.66
N ASP A 228 -17.21 -13.50 5.64
CA ASP A 228 -16.35 -12.35 5.46
C ASP A 228 -14.89 -12.82 5.58
N VAL A 229 -14.15 -12.74 4.49
CA VAL A 229 -12.71 -13.05 4.47
C VAL A 229 -12.00 -11.71 4.49
N PRO A 230 -11.12 -11.47 5.48
CA PRO A 230 -10.34 -10.24 5.51
C PRO A 230 -9.67 -10.01 4.15
N PRO A 231 -9.82 -8.83 3.55
CA PRO A 231 -9.18 -8.55 2.28
C PRO A 231 -7.66 -8.59 2.46
N SER A 232 -6.97 -9.01 1.41
CA SER A 232 -5.51 -9.00 1.36
C SER A 232 -5.07 -8.45 0.02
N LEU A 233 -3.94 -7.76 0.03
CA LEU A 233 -3.30 -7.34 -1.20
C LEU A 233 -2.72 -8.57 -1.93
N PRO A 234 -2.82 -8.64 -3.26
CA PRO A 234 -2.24 -9.74 -4.01
C PRO A 234 -0.71 -9.68 -3.97
N PRO A 235 -0.04 -10.83 -4.15
CA PRO A 235 1.41 -10.89 -4.29
C PRO A 235 1.91 -9.94 -5.38
N GLY A 236 2.93 -9.14 -5.05
CA GLY A 236 3.50 -8.13 -5.93
C GLY A 236 2.95 -6.72 -5.73
N SER A 237 2.01 -6.52 -4.80
CA SER A 237 1.69 -5.17 -4.31
C SER A 237 2.85 -4.54 -3.54
N ASP A 238 2.97 -3.22 -3.64
CA ASP A 238 3.83 -2.37 -2.83
C ASP A 238 3.02 -1.13 -2.47
N ILE A 239 2.76 -0.91 -1.19
CA ILE A 239 2.02 0.27 -0.70
C ILE A 239 2.80 0.94 0.44
N PHE A 240 4.10 0.67 0.54
CA PHE A 240 4.97 1.23 1.57
C PHE A 240 5.29 2.68 1.25
N ASP A 241 5.71 3.42 2.27
CA ASP A 241 6.28 4.75 2.10
C ASP A 241 7.39 4.76 1.05
N GLN A 242 7.47 5.88 0.34
CA GLN A 242 8.49 6.08 -0.68
C GLN A 242 9.89 6.10 -0.04
N ASP A 243 10.86 5.56 -0.76
CA ASP A 243 12.29 5.59 -0.40
C ASP A 243 13.09 6.06 -1.62
N PRO A 244 13.77 7.24 -1.56
CA PRO A 244 13.87 8.14 -0.40
C PRO A 244 12.56 8.87 -0.06
N LEU A 245 12.34 9.12 1.25
CA LEU A 245 11.13 9.74 1.78
C LEU A 245 11.02 11.20 1.30
N PRO A 246 9.88 11.65 0.74
CA PRO A 246 9.72 13.03 0.28
C PRO A 246 9.82 14.03 1.43
N ARG A 247 10.42 15.20 1.18
CA ARG A 247 10.35 16.31 2.13
C ARG A 247 8.93 16.89 2.14
N LEU A 248 8.37 17.09 3.34
CA LEU A 248 7.13 17.82 3.56
C LEU A 248 7.46 19.28 3.85
N VAL A 249 6.71 20.22 3.27
CA VAL A 249 6.80 21.65 3.61
C VAL A 249 5.38 22.14 3.88
N LEU A 250 5.15 22.56 5.12
CA LEU A 250 3.88 23.12 5.56
C LEU A 250 4.04 24.63 5.79
N ASN A 251 3.11 25.41 5.25
CA ASN A 251 3.17 26.87 5.29
C ASN A 251 3.18 27.44 6.73
N PHE A 252 2.48 26.81 7.69
CA PHE A 252 2.53 27.24 9.09
C PHE A 252 3.90 26.98 9.74
N GLU A 253 4.57 25.87 9.41
CA GLU A 253 5.90 25.54 9.95
C GLU A 253 6.96 26.54 9.47
N GLU A 254 6.88 26.95 8.20
CA GLU A 254 7.74 28.01 7.63
C GLU A 254 7.54 29.36 8.32
N GLN A 255 6.38 29.59 8.95
CA GLN A 255 6.11 30.76 9.78
C GLN A 255 6.56 30.57 11.24
N GLY A 256 7.11 29.41 11.60
CA GLY A 256 7.55 29.06 12.94
C GLY A 256 6.42 28.75 13.91
N ILE A 257 5.27 28.30 13.41
CA ILE A 257 4.12 27.89 14.21
C ILE A 257 4.23 26.39 14.51
N ASP A 258 3.95 26.00 15.76
CA ASP A 258 3.90 24.60 16.17
C ASP A 258 2.53 23.99 15.81
N GLU A 259 2.52 22.80 15.21
CA GLU A 259 1.28 22.12 14.82
C GLU A 259 0.39 21.80 16.02
N THR A 260 0.96 21.55 17.19
CA THR A 260 0.19 21.27 18.42
C THR A 260 -0.66 22.47 18.87
N ASP A 261 -0.33 23.69 18.42
CA ASP A 261 -1.13 24.90 18.61
C ASP A 261 -2.27 25.04 17.56
N LEU A 262 -2.29 24.18 16.55
CA LEU A 262 -3.25 24.16 15.44
C LEU A 262 -4.09 22.86 15.45
N PRO A 263 -4.97 22.65 16.44
CA PRO A 263 -5.67 21.37 16.62
C PRO A 263 -6.57 20.96 15.44
N LEU A 264 -6.97 21.91 14.58
CA LEU A 264 -7.71 21.58 13.36
C LEU A 264 -6.79 20.99 12.28
N VAL A 265 -5.55 21.49 12.17
CA VAL A 265 -4.53 20.99 11.24
C VAL A 265 -4.01 19.64 11.74
N ALA A 266 -3.63 19.52 13.02
CA ALA A 266 -3.20 18.25 13.62
C ALA A 266 -4.25 17.13 13.48
N TYR A 267 -5.53 17.48 13.59
CA TYR A 267 -6.61 16.52 13.34
C TYR A 267 -6.74 16.15 11.87
N GLY A 268 -6.54 17.12 10.97
CA GLY A 268 -6.55 16.93 9.53
C GLY A 268 -5.40 16.04 9.05
N ASP A 269 -4.21 16.21 9.62
CA ASP A 269 -3.03 15.39 9.37
C ASP A 269 -3.30 13.95 9.79
N MET A 270 -3.74 13.74 11.04
CA MET A 270 -4.16 12.40 11.51
C MET A 270 -5.20 11.74 10.61
N LEU A 271 -6.21 12.49 10.14
CA LEU A 271 -7.21 11.95 9.21
C LEU A 271 -6.62 11.60 7.85
N PHE A 272 -5.62 12.34 7.37
CA PHE A 272 -4.93 12.09 6.11
C PHE A 272 -4.13 10.78 6.16
N ASP A 273 -3.59 10.43 7.33
CA ASP A 273 -2.88 9.17 7.60
C ASP A 273 -3.80 8.03 8.10
N SER A 274 -5.09 8.29 8.31
CA SER A 274 -6.01 7.30 8.85
C SER A 274 -6.72 6.49 7.76
N ALA A 275 -6.44 5.18 7.69
CA ALA A 275 -7.23 4.25 6.89
C ALA A 275 -8.70 4.12 7.37
N GLN A 276 -9.00 4.56 8.59
CA GLN A 276 -10.32 4.39 9.21
C GLN A 276 -11.42 5.26 8.57
N ILE A 277 -11.05 6.28 7.78
CA ILE A 277 -12.04 7.12 7.07
C ILE A 277 -12.60 6.43 5.82
N PHE A 278 -11.92 5.40 5.30
CA PHE A 278 -12.34 4.65 4.11
C PHE A 278 -13.22 3.44 4.45
N GLY A 279 -13.83 2.88 3.40
CA GLY A 279 -14.56 1.63 3.45
C GLY A 279 -13.67 0.42 3.18
N ASN A 280 -14.28 -0.77 3.20
CA ASN A 280 -13.59 -2.00 2.84
C ASN A 280 -13.54 -2.13 1.30
N PRO A 281 -12.41 -2.56 0.71
CA PRO A 281 -11.27 -3.17 1.38
C PRO A 281 -10.18 -2.20 1.86
N ALA A 282 -10.16 -0.95 1.41
CA ALA A 282 -9.07 0.00 1.65
C ALA A 282 -8.73 0.18 3.13
N ARG A 283 -9.75 0.33 3.98
CA ARG A 283 -9.60 0.36 5.43
C ARG A 283 -8.85 -0.86 5.92
N ASP A 284 -9.35 -2.07 5.62
CA ASP A 284 -8.79 -3.32 6.14
C ASP A 284 -7.35 -3.62 5.68
N VAL A 285 -6.93 -3.08 4.53
CA VAL A 285 -5.56 -3.25 4.00
C VAL A 285 -4.62 -2.10 4.37
N GLY A 286 -5.09 -1.08 5.10
CA GLY A 286 -4.25 0.01 5.61
C GLY A 286 -3.94 1.11 4.61
N LEU A 287 -4.80 1.29 3.62
CA LEU A 287 -4.67 2.42 2.69
C LEU A 287 -5.21 3.68 3.35
N ALA A 288 -4.40 4.73 3.35
CA ALA A 288 -4.74 6.09 3.73
C ALA A 288 -4.44 7.06 2.56
N CYS A 289 -4.76 8.35 2.73
CA CYS A 289 -4.41 9.35 1.72
C CYS A 289 -2.89 9.40 1.51
N SER A 290 -2.12 9.33 2.60
CA SER A 290 -0.66 9.34 2.60
C SER A 290 -0.02 8.11 1.94
N THR A 291 -0.74 6.99 1.82
CA THR A 291 -0.24 5.83 1.09
C THR A 291 -0.07 6.14 -0.40
N CYS A 292 -0.97 6.95 -0.97
CA CYS A 292 -0.87 7.41 -2.36
C CYS A 292 -0.08 8.72 -2.46
N HIS A 293 -0.28 9.61 -1.50
CA HIS A 293 0.27 10.96 -1.46
C HIS A 293 1.25 11.12 -0.29
N ASN A 294 2.38 10.41 -0.36
CA ASN A 294 3.35 10.34 0.72
C ASN A 294 3.98 11.71 0.99
N ARG A 295 3.68 12.27 2.17
CA ARG A 295 4.18 13.59 2.62
C ARG A 295 3.90 14.70 1.60
N SER A 296 2.65 14.78 1.15
CA SER A 296 2.14 15.70 0.11
C SER A 296 2.66 15.47 -1.32
N ASP A 297 3.55 14.50 -1.53
CA ASP A 297 4.07 14.16 -2.86
C ASP A 297 3.56 12.81 -3.36
N VAL A 298 3.81 12.47 -4.61
CA VAL A 298 3.44 11.16 -5.15
C VAL A 298 4.22 10.02 -4.46
N ASN A 299 3.55 8.92 -4.13
CA ASN A 299 4.23 7.67 -3.78
C ASN A 299 4.57 6.86 -5.03
N GLN A 300 5.79 6.99 -5.54
CA GLN A 300 6.28 6.27 -6.72
C GLN A 300 6.53 4.78 -6.48
N ARG A 301 6.37 4.28 -5.26
CA ARG A 301 6.43 2.83 -5.01
C ARG A 301 5.07 2.17 -5.17
N LEU A 302 4.00 2.94 -4.94
CA LEU A 302 2.65 2.41 -4.87
C LEU A 302 2.30 1.62 -6.13
N PHE A 303 1.93 0.37 -5.93
CA PHE A 303 1.54 -0.54 -6.99
C PHE A 303 0.63 -1.63 -6.42
N ILE A 304 -0.52 -1.83 -7.05
CA ILE A 304 -1.40 -2.97 -6.78
C ILE A 304 -1.68 -3.69 -8.11
N PRO A 305 -1.24 -4.95 -8.31
CA PRO A 305 -1.48 -5.71 -9.54
C PRO A 305 -2.94 -5.64 -9.99
N GLY A 306 -3.18 -5.18 -11.22
CA GLY A 306 -4.52 -5.08 -11.81
C GLY A 306 -5.32 -3.84 -11.40
N ALA A 307 -4.91 -3.10 -10.37
CA ALA A 307 -5.40 -1.74 -10.11
C ALA A 307 -4.37 -0.67 -10.53
N SER A 308 -3.12 -1.06 -10.77
CA SER A 308 -2.04 -0.22 -11.24
C SER A 308 -1.45 -0.79 -12.53
N HIS A 309 -1.23 0.03 -13.55
CA HIS A 309 -0.45 -0.36 -14.73
C HIS A 309 1.05 -0.16 -14.50
N GLN A 310 1.44 0.75 -13.62
CA GLN A 310 2.82 1.07 -13.28
C GLN A 310 2.95 1.62 -11.84
N PRO A 311 4.15 1.67 -11.26
CA PRO A 311 4.34 2.29 -9.95
C PRO A 311 3.92 3.78 -9.95
N GLY A 312 3.26 4.24 -8.89
CA GLY A 312 2.76 5.62 -8.77
C GLY A 312 1.46 5.89 -9.51
N ALA A 313 0.81 4.85 -10.05
CA ALA A 313 -0.48 4.95 -10.71
C ALA A 313 -1.49 3.99 -10.10
N ILE A 314 -2.75 4.39 -10.08
CA ILE A 314 -3.82 3.55 -9.54
C ILE A 314 -5.18 3.94 -10.13
N ASP A 315 -6.01 2.93 -10.35
CA ASP A 315 -7.43 3.03 -10.65
C ASP A 315 -8.21 2.97 -9.32
N VAL A 316 -8.77 4.12 -8.92
CA VAL A 316 -9.55 4.27 -7.68
C VAL A 316 -11.05 4.16 -7.88
N ASP A 317 -11.52 4.29 -9.13
CA ASP A 317 -12.93 4.14 -9.52
C ASP A 317 -13.22 2.79 -10.18
N GLY A 318 -12.29 1.83 -10.08
CA GLY A 318 -12.47 0.44 -10.43
C GLY A 318 -13.20 -0.41 -9.37
N ALA A 319 -13.40 -1.69 -9.70
CA ALA A 319 -14.19 -2.63 -8.88
C ALA A 319 -13.60 -2.95 -7.49
N PHE A 320 -12.29 -2.76 -7.31
CA PHE A 320 -11.58 -3.20 -6.12
C PHE A 320 -11.96 -2.39 -4.87
N PHE A 321 -11.98 -1.07 -4.98
CA PHE A 321 -12.22 -0.18 -3.84
C PHE A 321 -13.70 0.03 -3.53
N ASN A 322 -14.49 0.38 -4.55
CA ASN A 322 -15.92 0.53 -4.40
C ASN A 322 -16.67 -0.03 -5.62
N PRO A 323 -17.16 -1.29 -5.55
CA PRO A 323 -17.90 -1.91 -6.65
C PRO A 323 -19.14 -1.13 -7.13
N ILE A 324 -19.72 -0.27 -6.28
CA ILE A 324 -20.89 0.57 -6.64
C ILE A 324 -20.47 1.73 -7.55
N PHE A 325 -19.24 2.23 -7.40
CA PHE A 325 -18.70 3.33 -8.16
C PHE A 325 -17.90 2.89 -9.41
N ASN A 326 -17.74 1.57 -9.59
CA ASN A 326 -17.05 0.97 -10.72
C ASN A 326 -17.52 1.53 -12.08
N ASP A 327 -16.65 2.28 -12.75
CA ASP A 327 -16.91 2.87 -14.06
C ASP A 327 -16.78 1.86 -15.24
N ARG A 328 -16.23 0.68 -14.92
CA ARG A 328 -15.98 -0.49 -15.79
C ARG A 328 -14.92 -0.25 -16.87
N ARG A 329 -13.95 0.59 -16.57
CA ARG A 329 -12.74 0.78 -17.36
C ARG A 329 -11.54 0.25 -16.60
N ASP A 330 -10.47 0.06 -17.34
CA ASP A 330 -9.15 -0.29 -16.82
C ASP A 330 -8.23 0.82 -17.36
N ASP A 331 -8.31 1.97 -16.70
CA ASP A 331 -7.62 3.21 -17.04
C ASP A 331 -6.98 3.85 -15.80
N PRO A 332 -6.10 3.12 -15.08
CA PRO A 332 -5.35 3.68 -13.96
C PRO A 332 -4.64 4.98 -14.34
N LEU A 333 -4.75 5.97 -13.47
CA LEU A 333 -4.14 7.28 -13.65
C LEU A 333 -2.93 7.44 -12.74
N ASP A 334 -1.96 8.22 -13.20
CA ASP A 334 -0.83 8.65 -12.39
C ASP A 334 -1.32 9.54 -11.24
N ILE A 335 -0.90 9.18 -10.03
CA ILE A 335 -1.19 9.88 -8.78
C ILE A 335 -0.49 11.25 -8.82
N PRO A 336 -1.21 12.37 -8.70
CA PRO A 336 -0.59 13.69 -8.71
C PRO A 336 0.08 14.01 -7.36
N SER A 337 1.12 14.84 -7.40
CA SER A 337 1.60 15.53 -6.19
C SER A 337 0.51 16.47 -5.65
N LEU A 338 0.39 16.58 -4.32
CA LEU A 338 -0.51 17.52 -3.65
C LEU A 338 0.20 18.82 -3.23
N ARG A 339 1.50 18.97 -3.52
CA ARG A 339 2.24 20.18 -3.19
C ARG A 339 1.60 21.42 -3.82
N GLY A 340 1.44 22.47 -3.03
CA GLY A 340 0.83 23.73 -3.45
C GLY A 340 -0.67 23.63 -3.75
N LEU A 341 -1.38 22.63 -3.19
CA LEU A 341 -2.77 22.30 -3.50
C LEU A 341 -3.70 23.53 -3.55
N ARG A 342 -3.50 24.49 -2.64
CA ARG A 342 -4.24 25.76 -2.54
C ARG A 342 -4.22 26.61 -3.83
N PHE A 343 -3.30 26.34 -4.75
CA PHE A 343 -3.14 27.05 -6.03
C PHE A 343 -3.62 26.26 -7.24
N THR A 344 -3.95 24.98 -7.07
CA THR A 344 -4.15 24.02 -8.18
C THR A 344 -5.60 23.86 -8.62
N GLY A 345 -6.57 24.40 -7.86
CA GLY A 345 -7.98 24.32 -8.20
C GLY A 345 -8.30 24.78 -9.63
N PRO A 346 -9.29 24.19 -10.34
CA PRO A 346 -10.22 23.15 -9.87
C PRO A 346 -9.55 21.79 -9.60
N TYR A 347 -10.30 20.86 -9.00
CA TYR A 347 -9.79 19.59 -8.47
C TYR A 347 -10.38 18.38 -9.21
N GLY A 348 -9.62 17.27 -9.16
CA GLY A 348 -9.78 16.13 -10.06
C GLY A 348 -8.96 16.34 -11.34
N ARG A 349 -8.47 15.26 -11.96
CA ARG A 349 -7.64 15.33 -13.19
C ARG A 349 -8.30 16.06 -14.36
N ASP A 350 -9.63 16.16 -14.35
CA ASP A 350 -10.48 16.79 -15.36
C ASP A 350 -11.13 18.11 -14.88
N GLY A 351 -10.73 18.62 -13.70
CA GLY A 351 -11.25 19.86 -13.13
C GLY A 351 -12.72 19.84 -12.76
N ARG A 352 -13.32 18.65 -12.58
CA ARG A 352 -14.78 18.51 -12.35
C ARG A 352 -15.24 19.07 -10.99
N PHE A 353 -14.35 19.26 -10.03
CA PHE A 353 -14.67 19.77 -8.70
C PHE A 353 -14.15 21.20 -8.49
N ALA A 354 -15.03 22.15 -8.23
CA ALA A 354 -14.63 23.52 -7.88
C ALA A 354 -14.14 23.67 -6.42
N SER A 355 -14.34 22.64 -5.59
CA SER A 355 -14.15 22.67 -4.13
C SER A 355 -13.28 21.50 -3.70
N LEU A 356 -12.18 21.79 -3.00
CA LEU A 356 -11.31 20.75 -2.44
C LEU A 356 -12.09 19.88 -1.45
N ARG A 357 -13.00 20.49 -0.69
CA ARG A 357 -13.88 19.79 0.24
C ARG A 357 -14.76 18.76 -0.47
N ASP A 358 -15.36 19.13 -1.59
CA ASP A 358 -16.26 18.24 -2.34
C ASP A 358 -15.47 17.10 -3.00
N PHE A 359 -14.27 17.41 -3.51
CA PHE A 359 -13.33 16.40 -4.01
C PHE A 359 -12.91 15.43 -2.91
N THR A 360 -12.50 15.92 -1.75
CA THR A 360 -12.10 15.09 -0.58
C THR A 360 -13.22 14.16 -0.14
N ARG A 361 -14.46 14.68 -0.07
CA ARG A 361 -15.64 13.85 0.22
C ARG A 361 -15.86 12.80 -0.87
N ASN A 362 -15.67 13.14 -2.15
CA ASN A 362 -15.79 12.20 -3.26
C ASN A 362 -14.79 11.04 -3.12
N VAL A 363 -13.52 11.35 -2.82
CA VAL A 363 -12.49 10.33 -2.57
C VAL A 363 -12.96 9.38 -1.46
N ILE A 364 -13.34 9.93 -0.30
CA ILE A 364 -13.72 9.11 0.86
C ILE A 364 -14.95 8.24 0.57
N VAL A 365 -16.03 8.84 0.09
CA VAL A 365 -17.35 8.16 0.02
C VAL A 365 -17.53 7.38 -1.28
N ASN A 366 -17.12 7.95 -2.41
CA ASN A 366 -17.41 7.38 -3.72
C ASN A 366 -16.29 6.47 -4.20
N GLU A 367 -15.03 6.90 -4.15
CA GLU A 367 -13.90 6.08 -4.63
C GLU A 367 -13.58 4.96 -3.63
N PHE A 368 -13.49 5.29 -2.34
CA PHE A 368 -13.09 4.34 -1.30
C PHE A 368 -14.23 3.79 -0.43
N GLY A 369 -15.49 4.12 -0.73
CA GLY A 369 -16.66 3.51 -0.08
C GLY A 369 -16.81 3.79 1.42
N GLY A 370 -16.15 4.83 1.93
CA GLY A 370 -16.20 5.25 3.33
C GLY A 370 -17.55 5.83 3.76
N ALA A 371 -17.72 5.97 5.07
CA ALA A 371 -18.88 6.64 5.63
C ALA A 371 -18.84 8.15 5.31
N GLU A 372 -20.01 8.81 5.35
CA GLU A 372 -20.08 10.26 5.20
C GLU A 372 -19.26 10.94 6.32
N PRO A 373 -18.19 11.69 6.00
CA PRO A 373 -17.41 12.35 7.03
C PRO A 373 -18.19 13.48 7.69
N THR A 374 -17.93 13.74 8.97
CA THR A 374 -18.55 14.89 9.66
C THR A 374 -18.06 16.20 9.04
N PRO A 375 -18.81 17.31 9.20
CA PRO A 375 -18.33 18.60 8.74
C PRO A 375 -16.96 18.99 9.31
N PHE A 376 -16.70 18.61 10.58
CA PHE A 376 -15.45 18.85 11.28
C PHE A 376 -14.28 18.06 10.67
N MET A 377 -14.48 16.78 10.32
CA MET A 377 -13.46 15.97 9.63
C MET A 377 -13.05 16.57 8.29
N LEU A 378 -14.04 16.98 7.47
CA LEU A 378 -13.75 17.61 6.18
C LEU A 378 -13.10 18.99 6.34
N ASP A 379 -13.49 19.78 7.35
CA ASP A 379 -12.84 21.07 7.64
C ASP A 379 -11.38 20.86 8.05
N ALA A 380 -11.10 19.84 8.87
CA ALA A 380 -9.77 19.48 9.32
C ALA A 380 -8.87 19.00 8.18
N LEU A 381 -9.32 18.03 7.39
CA LEU A 381 -8.60 17.54 6.21
C LEU A 381 -8.27 18.68 5.23
N VAL A 382 -9.26 19.53 4.92
CA VAL A 382 -9.03 20.68 4.02
C VAL A 382 -8.08 21.68 4.64
N ALA A 383 -8.15 21.94 5.95
CA ALA A 383 -7.21 22.83 6.62
C ALA A 383 -5.78 22.32 6.48
N TYR A 384 -5.52 21.05 6.76
CA TYR A 384 -4.20 20.43 6.61
C TYR A 384 -3.71 20.43 5.16
N MET A 385 -4.52 19.95 4.21
CA MET A 385 -4.09 19.85 2.80
C MET A 385 -3.82 21.22 2.13
N LEU A 386 -4.39 22.31 2.65
CA LEU A 386 -4.09 23.66 2.16
C LEU A 386 -2.71 24.19 2.64
N GLU A 387 -2.12 23.56 3.67
CA GLU A 387 -0.79 23.90 4.17
C GLU A 387 0.33 23.34 3.30
N PHE A 388 0.07 22.29 2.50
CA PHE A 388 1.03 21.71 1.56
C PHE A 388 1.58 22.78 0.61
N ASP A 389 2.88 23.06 0.72
CA ASP A 389 3.57 24.03 -0.12
C ASP A 389 4.46 23.38 -1.18
N PHE A 390 4.87 24.17 -2.15
CA PHE A 390 5.94 23.79 -3.06
C PHE A 390 7.28 23.76 -2.32
N LEU A 391 8.19 22.90 -2.79
CA LEU A 391 9.55 22.91 -2.29
C LEU A 391 10.29 24.18 -2.76
N PRO A 392 11.23 24.71 -1.96
CA PRO A 392 12.13 25.76 -2.42
C PRO A 392 12.91 25.34 -3.66
N ASN A 393 13.20 26.28 -4.56
CA ASN A 393 14.05 26.05 -5.73
C ASN A 393 14.92 27.28 -5.98
N SER A 394 16.22 27.16 -5.70
CA SER A 394 17.21 28.23 -5.86
C SER A 394 17.42 28.70 -7.32
N MET A 395 16.99 27.90 -8.30
CA MET A 395 17.02 28.26 -9.72
C MET A 395 15.82 29.09 -10.17
N LEU A 396 14.80 29.27 -9.31
CA LEU A 396 13.60 30.06 -9.61
C LEU A 396 13.48 31.30 -8.73
N ALA A 397 13.11 32.41 -9.36
CA ALA A 397 12.66 33.61 -8.68
C ALA A 397 11.16 33.48 -8.30
N PRO A 398 10.65 34.30 -7.36
CA PRO A 398 9.24 34.24 -6.94
C PRO A 398 8.22 34.52 -8.05
N ASP A 399 8.63 35.10 -9.17
CA ASP A 399 7.79 35.34 -10.36
C ASP A 399 7.87 34.21 -11.39
N GLY A 400 8.53 33.10 -11.05
CA GLY A 400 8.70 31.93 -11.91
C GLY A 400 9.81 32.07 -12.96
N GLY A 401 10.51 33.20 -13.02
CA GLY A 401 11.68 33.37 -13.90
C GLY A 401 12.92 32.63 -13.38
N LEU A 402 13.84 32.29 -14.28
CA LEU A 402 15.11 31.67 -13.89
C LEU A 402 16.07 32.65 -13.19
N THR A 403 16.78 32.16 -12.16
CA THR A 403 17.87 32.89 -11.51
C THR A 403 19.22 32.63 -12.19
N GLU A 404 20.28 33.32 -11.75
CA GLU A 404 21.66 33.06 -12.19
C GLU A 404 22.19 31.66 -11.80
N ALA A 405 21.52 30.98 -10.86
CA ALA A 405 21.87 29.60 -10.50
C ALA A 405 21.45 28.59 -11.59
N ALA A 406 20.49 28.95 -12.45
CA ALA A 406 20.02 28.09 -13.52
C ALA A 406 21.06 27.91 -14.64
N PRO A 407 21.23 26.69 -15.20
CA PRO A 407 22.15 26.44 -16.30
C PRO A 407 21.88 27.33 -17.53
N GLU A 408 22.94 27.69 -18.28
CA GLU A 408 22.80 28.48 -19.52
C GLU A 408 21.87 27.81 -20.55
N ALA A 409 21.80 26.48 -20.57
CA ALA A 409 20.87 25.74 -21.42
C ALA A 409 19.40 25.99 -21.05
N ALA A 410 19.09 26.03 -19.76
CA ALA A 410 17.75 26.34 -19.27
C ALA A 410 17.34 27.78 -19.66
N GLN A 411 18.27 28.74 -19.59
CA GLN A 411 18.01 30.12 -20.04
C GLN A 411 17.68 30.21 -21.54
N ARG A 412 18.34 29.41 -22.39
CA ARG A 412 17.97 29.29 -23.80
C ARG A 412 16.62 28.58 -23.98
N GLY A 413 16.36 27.55 -23.17
CA GLY A 413 15.10 26.83 -23.14
C GLY A 413 13.91 27.71 -22.76
N GLU A 414 14.07 28.65 -21.84
CA GLU A 414 13.06 29.62 -21.44
C GLU A 414 12.58 30.45 -22.64
N ALA A 415 13.52 30.86 -23.52
CA ALA A 415 13.16 31.59 -24.74
C ALA A 415 12.32 30.74 -25.70
N ILE A 416 12.52 29.43 -25.73
CA ILE A 416 11.74 28.48 -26.52
C ILE A 416 10.36 28.26 -25.88
N PHE A 417 10.32 28.11 -24.56
CA PHE A 417 9.11 27.90 -23.77
C PHE A 417 8.10 29.05 -23.94
N ASN A 418 8.60 30.29 -24.04
CA ASN A 418 7.80 31.49 -24.25
C ASN A 418 7.50 31.79 -25.73
N ARG A 419 8.03 31.00 -26.68
CA ARG A 419 7.84 31.23 -28.11
C ARG A 419 6.47 30.70 -28.57
N PRO A 420 5.67 31.49 -29.29
CA PRO A 420 4.46 30.99 -29.94
C PRO A 420 4.77 30.00 -31.07
N PHE A 421 3.95 28.97 -31.19
CA PHE A 421 4.03 27.97 -32.26
C PHE A 421 2.71 27.86 -33.02
N ALA A 422 2.79 27.81 -34.35
CA ALA A 422 1.61 27.57 -35.19
C ALA A 422 0.92 26.23 -34.86
N GLY A 423 1.72 25.20 -34.54
CA GLY A 423 1.25 23.88 -34.09
C GLY A 423 0.42 23.88 -32.81
N LEU A 424 0.54 24.93 -32.00
CA LEU A 424 -0.23 25.16 -30.77
C LEU A 424 -1.31 26.25 -30.96
N GLY A 425 -1.64 26.61 -32.20
CA GLY A 425 -2.63 27.65 -32.50
C GLY A 425 -2.15 29.06 -32.14
N GLU A 426 -0.89 29.39 -32.44
CA GLU A 426 -0.23 30.66 -32.11
C GLU A 426 -0.07 30.90 -30.59
N ARG A 427 -0.04 29.82 -29.81
CA ARG A 427 0.23 29.82 -28.36
C ARG A 427 1.65 29.31 -28.07
N SER A 428 2.12 29.55 -26.86
CA SER A 428 3.40 29.06 -26.32
C SER A 428 3.16 28.09 -25.16
N CYS A 429 4.20 27.41 -24.67
CA CYS A 429 4.10 26.57 -23.48
C CYS A 429 3.67 27.39 -22.26
N ALA A 430 4.22 28.61 -22.13
CA ALA A 430 3.88 29.59 -21.09
C ALA A 430 2.42 30.10 -21.15
N THR A 431 1.67 29.80 -22.22
CA THR A 431 0.25 30.17 -22.31
C THR A 431 -0.62 29.35 -21.36
N CYS A 432 -0.26 28.09 -21.11
CA CYS A 432 -0.95 27.23 -20.15
C CYS A 432 -0.12 27.06 -18.86
N HIS A 433 1.21 26.90 -18.98
CA HIS A 433 2.11 26.81 -17.84
C HIS A 433 2.67 28.19 -17.47
N VAL A 434 1.82 29.03 -16.90
CA VAL A 434 2.08 30.46 -16.66
C VAL A 434 3.09 30.68 -15.52
N PRO A 435 4.32 31.19 -15.78
CA PRO A 435 5.40 31.21 -14.78
C PRO A 435 5.07 31.94 -13.47
N ASP A 436 4.48 33.14 -13.55
CA ASP A 436 4.13 33.96 -12.38
C ASP A 436 2.85 33.51 -11.66
N ALA A 437 2.26 32.39 -12.09
CA ALA A 437 1.10 31.76 -11.50
C ALA A 437 1.37 30.29 -11.11
N ASN A 438 2.57 29.99 -10.61
CA ASN A 438 3.03 28.64 -10.25
C ASN A 438 2.97 27.65 -11.42
N PHE A 439 3.18 28.13 -12.65
CA PHE A 439 3.10 27.34 -13.87
C PHE A 439 1.70 26.74 -14.12
N LEU A 440 0.65 27.48 -13.77
CA LEU A 440 -0.75 27.05 -13.88
C LEU A 440 -1.63 28.14 -14.53
N ASP A 441 -2.49 27.73 -15.46
CA ASP A 441 -3.60 28.55 -15.96
C ASP A 441 -4.97 28.16 -15.38
N ARG A 442 -4.99 27.08 -14.58
CA ARG A 442 -6.17 26.53 -13.87
C ARG A 442 -7.32 26.18 -14.82
N GLN A 443 -6.98 25.64 -15.97
CA GLN A 443 -7.93 25.22 -16.99
C GLN A 443 -7.63 23.80 -17.48
N ALA A 444 -8.70 23.09 -17.87
CA ALA A 444 -8.59 21.81 -18.54
C ALA A 444 -8.41 22.00 -20.05
N HIS A 445 -7.42 21.32 -20.64
CA HIS A 445 -7.15 21.33 -22.07
C HIS A 445 -7.11 19.93 -22.64
N ASP A 446 -7.75 19.76 -23.81
CA ASP A 446 -7.57 18.56 -24.63
C ASP A 446 -6.37 18.78 -25.55
N ILE A 447 -5.24 18.18 -25.19
CA ILE A 447 -4.03 18.20 -26.00
C ILE A 447 -3.95 16.98 -26.94
N GLY A 448 -4.95 16.10 -26.95
CA GLY A 448 -4.98 14.85 -27.72
C GLY A 448 -4.15 13.73 -27.11
N SER A 449 -3.89 13.78 -25.79
CA SER A 449 -3.19 12.72 -25.05
C SER A 449 -4.13 11.64 -24.54
N VAL A 450 -5.40 11.96 -24.29
CA VAL A 450 -6.41 11.00 -23.80
C VAL A 450 -6.99 10.22 -24.97
N ALA A 451 -6.98 8.89 -24.89
CA ALA A 451 -7.66 8.05 -25.85
C ALA A 451 -9.19 8.23 -25.75
N GLN A 452 -9.88 8.30 -26.89
CA GLN A 452 -11.34 8.35 -26.87
C GLN A 452 -11.91 7.04 -26.33
N ALA A 453 -12.63 7.10 -25.20
CA ALA A 453 -13.27 5.93 -24.61
C ALA A 453 -14.25 5.22 -25.56
N TYR A 454 -14.90 5.98 -26.45
CA TYR A 454 -15.73 5.47 -27.54
C TYR A 454 -15.87 6.53 -28.64
N GLU A 455 -16.24 6.09 -29.85
CA GLU A 455 -16.46 6.98 -30.98
C GLU A 455 -17.52 8.05 -30.65
N GLY A 456 -17.10 9.32 -30.62
CA GLY A 456 -17.96 10.46 -30.27
C GLY A 456 -17.93 10.89 -28.80
N ALA A 457 -17.09 10.29 -27.96
CA ALA A 457 -16.79 10.79 -26.63
C ALA A 457 -16.24 12.23 -26.69
N ARG A 458 -16.70 13.09 -25.78
CA ARG A 458 -16.34 14.52 -25.71
C ARG A 458 -15.37 14.85 -24.57
N ALA A 459 -14.96 13.84 -23.80
CA ALA A 459 -14.09 13.99 -22.65
C ALA A 459 -12.67 13.54 -23.03
N GLY A 460 -11.73 14.47 -22.91
CA GLY A 460 -10.29 14.27 -23.09
C GLY A 460 -9.47 15.46 -22.58
N ALA A 461 -10.15 16.46 -21.99
CA ALA A 461 -9.51 17.62 -21.41
C ALA A 461 -9.10 17.30 -19.97
N LEU A 462 -7.85 17.63 -19.65
CA LEU A 462 -7.28 17.45 -18.33
C LEU A 462 -6.70 18.76 -17.85
N ASP A 463 -6.72 18.99 -16.54
CA ASP A 463 -6.15 20.19 -15.94
C ASP A 463 -4.66 20.29 -16.24
N THR A 464 -4.20 21.50 -16.59
CA THR A 464 -2.78 21.80 -16.72
C THR A 464 -2.07 21.53 -15.38
N PRO A 465 -1.16 20.56 -15.27
CA PRO A 465 -0.41 20.35 -14.04
C PRO A 465 0.62 21.48 -13.84
N THR A 466 0.99 21.76 -12.59
CA THR A 466 2.13 22.64 -12.33
C THR A 466 3.41 21.97 -12.82
N LEU A 467 4.41 22.78 -13.20
CA LEU A 467 5.74 22.27 -13.52
C LEU A 467 6.66 22.20 -12.30
N LEU A 468 6.29 22.80 -11.16
CA LEU A 468 7.10 22.82 -9.94
C LEU A 468 7.19 21.41 -9.34
N GLY A 469 8.40 20.97 -8.99
CA GLY A 469 8.65 19.64 -8.43
C GLY A 469 8.60 18.47 -9.43
N THR A 470 8.25 18.71 -10.70
CA THR A 470 8.05 17.64 -11.69
C THR A 470 9.33 16.87 -12.06
N ALA A 471 10.52 17.37 -11.72
CA ALA A 471 11.76 16.64 -11.97
C ALA A 471 11.83 15.30 -11.21
N TYR A 472 11.01 15.12 -10.18
CA TYR A 472 11.02 13.95 -9.30
C TYR A 472 9.80 13.04 -9.46
N THR A 473 8.85 13.39 -10.33
CA THR A 473 7.53 12.72 -10.40
C THR A 473 7.34 11.91 -11.68
N ALA A 474 8.42 11.52 -12.37
CA ALA A 474 8.31 10.66 -13.55
C ALA A 474 7.61 9.33 -13.20
N PRO A 475 6.91 8.70 -14.17
CA PRO A 475 6.69 9.14 -15.54
C PRO A 475 5.68 10.31 -15.66
N TYR A 476 5.45 10.78 -16.89
CA TYR A 476 4.70 12.00 -17.18
C TYR A 476 3.47 11.73 -18.05
N PHE A 477 2.55 12.70 -17.98
CA PHE A 477 1.15 12.68 -18.44
C PHE A 477 0.20 12.15 -17.36
N HIS A 478 -1.04 11.87 -17.75
CA HIS A 478 -2.10 11.41 -16.84
C HIS A 478 -2.11 9.90 -16.66
N ASP A 479 -1.50 9.21 -17.61
CA ASP A 479 -1.35 7.77 -17.72
C ASP A 479 0.13 7.35 -17.62
N GLY A 480 1.03 8.31 -17.35
CA GLY A 480 2.48 8.13 -17.32
C GLY A 480 3.08 7.46 -18.56
N SER A 481 2.49 7.72 -19.72
CA SER A 481 2.95 7.18 -21.01
C SER A 481 4.35 7.67 -21.41
N LEU A 482 4.86 8.74 -20.80
CA LEU A 482 6.14 9.35 -21.18
C LEU A 482 7.16 9.28 -20.02
N PRO A 483 8.29 8.55 -20.17
CA PRO A 483 9.17 8.24 -19.05
C PRO A 483 10.09 9.40 -18.63
N THR A 484 10.23 10.45 -19.44
CA THR A 484 11.16 11.57 -19.19
C THR A 484 10.60 12.90 -19.69
N LEU A 485 11.06 14.03 -19.15
CA LEU A 485 10.71 15.37 -19.66
C LEU A 485 11.17 15.56 -21.11
N ALA A 486 12.30 14.95 -21.50
CA ALA A 486 12.75 14.92 -22.88
C ALA A 486 11.71 14.24 -23.79
N ALA A 487 11.14 13.11 -23.36
CA ALA A 487 10.07 12.43 -24.11
C ALA A 487 8.79 13.28 -24.21
N VAL A 488 8.48 14.10 -23.20
CA VAL A 488 7.39 15.10 -23.27
C VAL A 488 7.68 16.14 -24.36
N VAL A 489 8.89 16.68 -24.40
CA VAL A 489 9.31 17.65 -25.42
C VAL A 489 9.26 17.04 -26.81
N ASP A 490 9.77 15.83 -26.99
CA ASP A 490 9.72 15.09 -28.25
C ASP A 490 8.27 14.85 -28.69
N TRP A 491 7.39 14.42 -27.77
CA TRP A 491 5.98 14.19 -28.07
C TRP A 491 5.28 15.47 -28.56
N PHE A 492 5.53 16.62 -27.93
CA PHE A 492 4.97 17.89 -28.39
C PHE A 492 5.55 18.31 -29.75
N ASP A 493 6.87 18.17 -29.96
CA ASP A 493 7.51 18.50 -31.24
C ASP A 493 6.92 17.67 -32.39
N GLU A 494 6.75 16.36 -32.17
CA GLU A 494 6.20 15.43 -33.16
C GLU A 494 4.70 15.65 -33.40
N THR A 495 3.89 15.59 -32.35
CA THR A 495 2.41 15.60 -32.49
C THR A 495 1.86 16.97 -32.86
N LYS A 496 2.58 18.05 -32.55
CA LYS A 496 2.20 19.43 -32.88
C LYS A 496 3.06 20.02 -34.00
N SER A 497 4.02 19.28 -34.53
CA SER A 497 4.91 19.72 -35.62
C SER A 497 5.59 21.06 -35.31
N LEU A 498 6.21 21.17 -34.12
CA LEU A 498 6.81 22.43 -33.65
C LEU A 498 8.08 22.79 -34.42
N GLY A 499 8.77 21.81 -35.00
CA GLY A 499 9.95 22.01 -35.83
C GLY A 499 11.20 22.36 -35.01
N LEU A 500 11.30 21.82 -33.79
CA LEU A 500 12.44 22.04 -32.91
C LEU A 500 13.67 21.29 -33.44
N THR A 501 14.83 21.94 -33.38
CA THR A 501 16.10 21.25 -33.59
C THR A 501 16.43 20.37 -32.38
N GLU A 502 17.38 19.45 -32.52
CA GLU A 502 17.87 18.65 -31.39
C GLU A 502 18.40 19.54 -30.25
N ALA A 503 19.08 20.64 -30.59
CA ALA A 503 19.55 21.61 -29.61
C ALA A 503 18.38 22.34 -28.92
N ASP A 504 17.33 22.73 -29.66
CA ASP A 504 16.14 23.36 -29.09
C ASP A 504 15.44 22.42 -28.10
N ARG A 505 15.29 21.13 -28.44
CA ARG A 505 14.66 20.14 -27.56
C ARG A 505 15.48 19.90 -26.30
N SER A 506 16.81 19.82 -26.43
CA SER A 506 17.72 19.72 -25.29
C SER A 506 17.65 20.95 -24.38
N ASP A 507 17.64 22.15 -24.93
CA ASP A 507 17.56 23.40 -24.15
C ASP A 507 16.19 23.53 -23.46
N LEU A 508 15.09 23.20 -24.15
CA LEU A 508 13.76 23.18 -23.56
C LEU A 508 13.62 22.12 -22.45
N THR A 509 14.22 20.95 -22.62
CA THR A 509 14.27 19.93 -21.57
C THR A 509 15.01 20.45 -20.33
N ALA A 510 16.17 21.10 -20.52
CA ALA A 510 16.93 21.70 -19.43
C ALA A 510 16.13 22.80 -18.69
N TYR A 511 15.28 23.54 -19.40
CA TYR A 511 14.36 24.50 -18.77
C TYR A 511 13.31 23.79 -17.90
N LEU A 512 12.66 22.74 -18.41
CA LEU A 512 11.68 21.97 -17.65
C LEU A 512 12.29 21.30 -16.41
N GLU A 513 13.51 20.76 -16.53
CA GLU A 513 14.27 20.20 -15.41
C GLU A 513 14.61 21.27 -14.37
N ALA A 514 15.02 22.48 -14.80
CA ALA A 514 15.33 23.57 -13.89
C ALA A 514 14.09 24.09 -13.15
N VAL A 515 12.95 24.23 -13.84
CA VAL A 515 11.68 24.63 -13.25
C VAL A 515 11.14 23.55 -12.30
N GLY A 516 11.24 22.28 -12.70
CA GLY A 516 10.75 21.14 -11.93
C GLY A 516 11.68 20.68 -10.81
N ALA A 517 12.90 21.19 -10.72
CA ALA A 517 13.82 20.89 -9.63
C ALA A 517 13.35 21.50 -8.31
N ALA A 518 13.99 21.05 -7.23
CA ALA A 518 13.82 21.58 -5.90
C ALA A 518 15.12 21.44 -5.10
N ASP A 519 15.31 22.32 -4.13
CA ASP A 519 16.37 22.23 -3.14
C ASP A 519 15.96 21.17 -2.09
N GLU A 520 16.82 20.16 -1.89
CA GLU A 520 16.63 19.11 -0.88
C GLU A 520 15.23 18.45 -0.94
N PRO A 521 14.88 17.76 -2.05
CA PRO A 521 13.52 17.24 -2.27
C PRO A 521 13.11 16.06 -1.37
N TYR A 522 14.06 15.49 -0.64
CA TYR A 522 13.88 14.31 0.20
C TYR A 522 14.30 14.61 1.63
N GLU A 523 13.66 13.93 2.57
CA GLU A 523 13.99 13.98 3.99
C GLU A 523 15.41 13.43 4.22
N ALA A 524 16.21 14.19 4.96
CA ALA A 524 17.58 13.79 5.31
C ALA A 524 17.59 13.18 6.70
N PHE A 525 17.72 11.85 6.76
CA PHE A 525 17.90 11.14 8.02
C PHE A 525 19.38 11.08 8.44
N ASP A 526 19.62 11.26 9.73
CA ASP A 526 20.93 11.16 10.36
C ASP A 526 20.84 10.40 11.70
N ALA A 527 21.83 10.61 12.58
CA ALA A 527 21.86 9.93 13.88
C ALA A 527 20.83 10.48 14.89
N GLU A 528 20.33 11.71 14.69
CA GLU A 528 19.35 12.36 15.56
C GLU A 528 17.96 12.39 14.91
N ASN A 529 17.89 12.66 13.60
CA ASN A 529 16.68 12.61 12.79
C ASN A 529 16.54 11.23 12.15
N THR A 530 15.76 10.33 12.77
CA THR A 530 15.50 8.98 12.24
C THR A 530 14.05 8.85 11.80
N ALA A 531 13.76 7.94 10.87
CA ALA A 531 12.39 7.66 10.42
C ALA A 531 11.44 7.34 11.59
N PHE A 532 11.91 6.58 12.59
CA PHE A 532 11.13 6.31 13.79
C PHE A 532 10.86 7.57 14.61
N ARG A 533 11.85 8.47 14.76
CA ARG A 533 11.66 9.73 15.50
C ARG A 533 10.64 10.63 14.80
N LEU A 534 10.69 10.69 13.47
CA LEU A 534 9.73 11.42 12.66
C LEU A 534 8.31 10.88 12.89
N ALA A 535 8.09 9.58 12.63
CA ALA A 535 6.79 8.93 12.82
C ALA A 535 6.27 9.05 14.26
N PHE A 536 7.14 8.85 15.26
CA PHE A 536 6.77 9.03 16.66
C PHE A 536 6.33 10.47 16.96
N SER A 537 7.06 11.47 16.46
CA SER A 537 6.70 12.88 16.62
C SER A 537 5.32 13.16 16.03
N GLU A 538 5.07 12.74 14.79
CA GLU A 538 3.80 12.91 14.08
C GLU A 538 2.65 12.26 14.85
N LEU A 539 2.78 10.99 15.23
CA LEU A 539 1.75 10.27 15.98
C LEU A 539 1.44 10.92 17.34
N THR A 540 2.45 11.46 18.04
CA THR A 540 2.22 12.19 19.29
C THR A 540 1.57 13.56 19.07
N THR A 541 1.90 14.26 17.97
CA THR A 541 1.23 15.49 17.55
C THR A 541 -0.23 15.21 17.20
N PHE A 542 -0.54 14.13 16.47
CA PHE A 542 -1.91 13.70 16.18
C PHE A 542 -2.70 13.50 17.46
N ALA A 543 -2.11 12.76 18.41
CA ALA A 543 -2.72 12.46 19.69
C ALA A 543 -3.04 13.73 20.50
N SER A 544 -2.25 14.79 20.37
CA SER A 544 -2.44 16.07 21.10
C SER A 544 -3.83 16.67 20.88
N THR A 545 -4.49 16.38 19.76
CA THR A 545 -5.87 16.80 19.47
C THR A 545 -6.86 16.36 20.56
N ILE A 546 -6.57 15.29 21.32
CA ILE A 546 -7.38 14.85 22.47
C ILE A 546 -7.55 15.97 23.51
N ASP A 547 -6.58 16.89 23.67
CA ASP A 547 -6.72 18.05 24.57
C ASP A 547 -7.88 18.96 24.17
N THR A 548 -8.26 18.98 22.89
CA THR A 548 -9.40 19.73 22.37
C THR A 548 -10.70 18.91 22.40
N LEU A 549 -10.63 17.60 22.12
CA LEU A 549 -11.80 16.73 22.00
C LEU A 549 -12.36 16.25 23.35
N LEU A 550 -11.48 15.91 24.30
CA LEU A 550 -11.87 15.34 25.59
C LEU A 550 -12.73 16.28 26.43
N PRO A 551 -12.45 17.59 26.56
CA PRO A 551 -13.32 18.52 27.29
C PRO A 551 -14.72 18.65 26.65
N ARG A 552 -14.82 18.42 25.34
CA ARG A 552 -16.09 18.44 24.59
C ARG A 552 -16.86 17.13 24.66
N LYS A 553 -16.24 16.07 25.21
CA LYS A 553 -16.79 14.71 25.26
C LYS A 553 -17.15 14.18 23.87
N ASP A 554 -16.28 14.47 22.91
CA ASP A 554 -16.47 14.11 21.52
C ASP A 554 -16.05 12.65 21.27
N ALA A 555 -16.96 11.71 21.57
CA ALA A 555 -16.65 10.29 21.51
C ALA A 555 -16.26 9.83 20.09
N GLU A 556 -16.95 10.32 19.06
CA GLU A 556 -16.73 9.90 17.68
C GLU A 556 -15.29 10.15 17.23
N HIS A 557 -14.83 11.40 17.37
CA HIS A 557 -13.50 11.79 16.89
C HIS A 557 -12.37 11.28 17.80
N ILE A 558 -12.61 11.10 19.12
CA ILE A 558 -11.62 10.47 20.02
C ILE A 558 -11.43 9.00 19.67
N LEU A 559 -12.51 8.26 19.40
CA LEU A 559 -12.40 6.85 19.04
C LEU A 559 -11.67 6.68 17.71
N LEU A 560 -11.99 7.51 16.70
CA LEU A 560 -11.28 7.50 15.42
C LEU A 560 -9.77 7.76 15.58
N LEU A 561 -9.41 8.77 16.37
CA LEU A 561 -8.02 9.12 16.65
C LEU A 561 -7.29 8.01 17.40
N THR A 562 -7.87 7.50 18.50
CA THR A 562 -7.24 6.45 19.31
C THR A 562 -7.11 5.13 18.56
N ASP A 563 -8.09 4.77 17.72
CA ASP A 563 -8.04 3.56 16.89
C ASP A 563 -6.99 3.65 15.77
N THR A 564 -6.68 4.86 15.30
CA THR A 564 -5.62 5.11 14.31
C THR A 564 -4.25 5.11 14.99
N VAL A 565 -4.02 6.08 15.87
CA VAL A 565 -2.68 6.37 16.43
C VAL A 565 -2.15 5.21 17.29
N ALA A 566 -3.01 4.49 18.02
CA ALA A 566 -2.55 3.36 18.82
C ALA A 566 -2.11 2.16 17.97
N ALA A 567 -2.79 1.93 16.83
CA ALA A 567 -2.41 0.90 15.88
C ALA A 567 -1.05 1.23 15.24
N ASP A 568 -0.85 2.49 14.84
CA ASP A 568 0.37 2.94 14.17
C ASP A 568 1.58 2.97 15.12
N LEU A 569 1.40 3.45 16.36
CA LEU A 569 2.46 3.34 17.39
C LEU A 569 2.88 1.88 17.62
N SER A 570 1.93 0.94 17.59
CA SER A 570 2.22 -0.48 17.72
C SER A 570 2.94 -1.06 16.50
N ALA A 571 2.60 -0.58 15.30
CA ALA A 571 3.23 -0.97 14.04
C ALA A 571 4.68 -0.47 14.00
N ASP A 572 4.93 0.79 14.33
CA ASP A 572 6.27 1.38 14.40
C ASP A 572 7.13 0.69 15.46
N ALA A 573 6.56 0.40 16.62
CA ALA A 573 7.24 -0.37 17.66
C ALA A 573 7.69 -1.76 17.17
N SER A 574 7.02 -2.33 16.17
CA SER A 574 7.36 -3.63 15.60
C SER A 574 8.60 -3.60 14.71
N THR A 575 8.88 -2.46 14.07
CA THR A 575 9.98 -2.25 13.12
C THR A 575 11.22 -1.61 13.77
N MET A 576 11.09 -1.09 14.99
CA MET A 576 12.21 -0.52 15.76
C MET A 576 13.43 -1.44 15.85
N SER A 577 14.59 -0.90 15.48
CA SER A 577 15.89 -1.54 15.64
C SER A 577 16.37 -1.55 17.11
N ASN A 578 15.96 -0.55 17.91
CA ASN A 578 16.25 -0.45 19.33
C ASN A 578 15.36 -1.39 20.17
N LEU A 579 15.67 -2.69 20.14
CA LEU A 579 14.89 -3.73 20.81
C LEU A 579 14.61 -3.48 22.31
N PRO A 580 15.56 -2.95 23.12
CA PRO A 580 15.30 -2.63 24.52
C PRO A 580 14.20 -1.59 24.76
N ALA A 581 14.02 -0.62 23.86
CA ALA A 581 13.02 0.45 23.99
C ALA A 581 11.63 0.04 23.49
N ARG A 582 11.52 -1.00 22.65
CA ARG A 582 10.25 -1.47 22.07
C ARG A 582 9.10 -1.65 23.07
N PRO A 583 9.30 -2.28 24.25
CA PRO A 583 8.20 -2.46 25.20
C PRO A 583 7.60 -1.15 25.70
N GLU A 584 8.37 -0.06 25.72
CA GLU A 584 7.90 1.25 26.16
C GLU A 584 6.94 1.88 25.14
N VAL A 585 7.23 1.73 23.85
CA VAL A 585 6.35 2.22 22.77
C VAL A 585 5.07 1.40 22.68
N TYR A 586 5.14 0.07 22.87
CA TYR A 586 3.93 -0.75 23.00
C TYR A 586 3.08 -0.35 24.20
N ALA A 587 3.71 -0.07 25.35
CA ALA A 587 2.97 0.42 26.52
C ALA A 587 2.30 1.77 26.23
N LEU A 588 2.97 2.67 25.52
CA LEU A 588 2.39 3.95 25.11
C LEU A 588 1.17 3.77 24.19
N ALA A 589 1.25 2.86 23.21
CA ALA A 589 0.12 2.50 22.37
C ALA A 589 -1.06 1.93 23.18
N GLU A 590 -0.78 1.04 24.14
CA GLU A 590 -1.78 0.50 25.08
C GLU A 590 -2.44 1.62 25.91
N ARG A 591 -1.67 2.61 26.39
CA ARG A 591 -2.22 3.78 27.12
C ARG A 591 -3.21 4.57 26.26
N LEU A 592 -2.91 4.75 24.99
CA LEU A 592 -3.82 5.44 24.07
C LEU A 592 -5.08 4.61 23.80
N ALA A 593 -4.95 3.29 23.68
CA ALA A 593 -6.08 2.39 23.57
C ALA A 593 -6.97 2.39 24.83
N GLU A 594 -6.39 2.56 26.02
CA GLU A 594 -7.13 2.73 27.28
C GLU A 594 -7.99 4.01 27.28
N VAL A 595 -7.52 5.12 26.67
CA VAL A 595 -8.34 6.32 26.44
C VAL A 595 -9.57 5.97 25.62
N GLY A 596 -9.39 5.29 24.49
CA GLY A 596 -10.49 4.86 23.61
C GLY A 596 -11.46 3.92 24.32
N ALA A 597 -10.97 2.94 25.08
CA ALA A 597 -11.81 2.03 25.87
C ALA A 597 -12.67 2.78 26.89
N ALA A 598 -12.08 3.71 27.66
CA ALA A 598 -12.80 4.52 28.63
C ALA A 598 -13.87 5.41 27.97
N VAL A 599 -13.59 5.98 26.78
CA VAL A 599 -14.57 6.73 26.00
C VAL A 599 -15.74 5.85 25.55
N ARG A 600 -15.49 4.61 25.09
CA ARG A 600 -16.57 3.65 24.74
C ARG A 600 -17.48 3.36 25.94
N ASP A 601 -16.90 3.28 27.14
CA ASP A 601 -17.63 3.07 28.39
C ASP A 601 -18.25 4.36 28.97
N SER A 602 -18.08 5.50 28.28
CA SER A 602 -18.49 6.84 28.75
C SER A 602 -17.85 7.27 30.09
N ASP A 603 -16.71 6.68 30.46
CA ASP A 603 -15.91 7.06 31.63
C ASP A 603 -14.88 8.15 31.27
N TRP A 604 -15.38 9.38 31.18
CA TRP A 604 -14.57 10.56 30.83
C TRP A 604 -13.47 10.88 31.84
N ALA A 605 -13.60 10.42 33.09
CA ALA A 605 -12.56 10.64 34.10
C ALA A 605 -11.38 9.68 33.86
N ALA A 606 -11.66 8.39 33.67
CA ALA A 606 -10.65 7.40 33.32
C ALA A 606 -9.96 7.73 31.98
N ALA A 607 -10.71 8.24 31.00
CA ALA A 607 -10.14 8.71 29.73
C ALA A 607 -9.13 9.85 29.94
N GLY A 608 -9.44 10.83 30.81
CA GLY A 608 -8.54 11.93 31.12
C GLY A 608 -7.31 11.54 31.94
N GLU A 609 -7.46 10.57 32.84
CA GLU A 609 -6.34 9.98 33.58
C GLU A 609 -5.38 9.24 32.64
N SER A 610 -5.91 8.40 31.76
CA SER A 610 -5.12 7.64 30.77
C SER A 610 -4.43 8.57 29.76
N TRP A 611 -5.11 9.63 29.31
CA TRP A 611 -4.53 10.65 28.44
C TRP A 611 -3.39 11.42 29.10
N SER A 612 -3.56 11.79 30.38
CA SER A 612 -2.50 12.46 31.14
C SER A 612 -1.27 11.57 31.32
N ALA A 613 -1.48 10.26 31.53
CA ALA A 613 -0.40 9.28 31.59
C ALA A 613 0.32 9.14 30.24
N PHE A 614 -0.44 9.01 29.14
CA PHE A 614 0.12 8.96 27.78
C PHE A 614 1.05 10.15 27.52
N LYS A 615 0.61 11.38 27.79
CA LYS A 615 1.43 12.58 27.57
C LYS A 615 2.74 12.54 28.37
N SER A 616 2.66 12.22 29.66
CA SER A 616 3.86 12.13 30.50
C SER A 616 4.83 11.05 30.05
N GLU A 617 4.34 9.92 29.54
CA GLU A 617 5.18 8.83 29.04
C GLU A 617 5.80 9.19 27.67
N ALA A 618 5.02 9.81 26.78
CA ALA A 618 5.49 10.30 25.48
C ALA A 618 6.60 11.35 25.63
N ASP A 619 6.43 12.34 26.52
CA ASP A 619 7.45 13.36 26.78
C ASP A 619 8.76 12.74 27.31
N ALA A 620 8.66 11.80 28.26
CA ALA A 620 9.83 11.10 28.82
C ALA A 620 10.54 10.21 27.79
N ILE A 621 9.80 9.71 26.79
CA ILE A 621 10.35 9.01 25.64
C ILE A 621 11.08 9.99 24.72
N ALA A 622 10.46 11.10 24.34
CA ALA A 622 11.02 12.11 23.45
C ALA A 622 12.32 12.75 23.99
N GLU A 623 12.35 13.07 25.28
CA GLU A 623 13.52 13.66 25.97
C GLU A 623 14.77 12.77 25.94
N ARG A 624 14.60 11.44 25.82
CA ARG A 624 15.72 10.50 25.84
C ARG A 624 16.44 10.36 24.50
N ALA A 625 15.97 11.02 23.44
CA ALA A 625 16.54 11.05 22.08
C ALA A 625 17.09 9.68 21.64
N PHE A 626 16.23 8.87 20.99
CA PHE A 626 16.55 7.51 20.57
C PHE A 626 17.73 7.37 19.63
#